data_AF-A0A8T5Q915-F1
#
_entry.id   AF-A0A8T5Q915-F1
#
_cell.length_a   1.000
_cell.length_b   1.000
_cell.length_c   1.000
_cell.angle_alpha   90.00
_cell.angle_beta   90.00
_cell.angle_gamma   90.00
#
_symmetry.space_group_name_H-M   'P 1'
#
loop_
_entity.id
_entity.type
_entity.pdbx_description
1 polymer ?
#
loop_
_entity_poly.entity_id
_entity_poly.type
_entity_poly.pdbx_seq_one_letter_code
_entity_poly.pdbx_strand_id
1 'polypeptide(L)'
;MKKLIIIILSIFILLLIGFSYLIYPYIEPSLYPRPAGTDPRTGFPLEKIYFCMDICPDYGSVLTVYKDINTVEECEEIGGRVILTGMPNPGLFIGCGTGVNTK
;
A
#
# COMPACT_ATOMS: atom_id res chain seq x y z
N MET A 1 -36.88 25.94 18.35
CA MET A 1 -36.69 24.68 17.59
C MET A 1 -35.68 24.81 16.44
N LYS A 2 -35.81 25.77 15.50
CA LYS A 2 -34.86 25.95 14.37
C LYS A 2 -33.39 26.12 14.78
N LYS A 3 -33.09 26.90 15.83
CA LYS A 3 -31.72 27.11 16.33
C LYS A 3 -31.07 25.83 16.90
N LEU A 4 -31.86 24.99 17.57
CA LEU A 4 -31.39 23.71 18.13
C LEU A 4 -31.02 22.72 17.02
N ILE A 5 -31.84 22.66 15.96
CA ILE A 5 -31.59 21.81 14.79
C ILE A 5 -30.29 22.21 14.08
N ILE A 6 -30.02 23.52 13.91
CA ILE A 6 -28.79 24.02 13.28
C ILE A 6 -27.55 23.63 14.09
N ILE A 7 -27.61 23.76 15.42
CA ILE A 7 -26.49 23.39 16.31
C ILE A 7 -26.18 21.88 16.20
N ILE A 8 -27.21 21.03 16.25
CA ILE A 8 -27.03 19.58 16.11
C ILE A 8 -26.42 19.22 14.75
N LEU A 9 -26.88 19.85 13.67
CA LEU A 9 -26.33 19.62 12.32
C LEU A 9 -24.85 20.02 12.24
N SER A 10 -24.48 21.16 12.84
CA SER A 10 -23.08 21.62 12.84
C SER A 10 -22.15 20.69 13.61
N ILE A 11 -22.60 20.15 14.76
CA ILE A 11 -21.83 19.17 15.54
C ILE A 11 -21.69 17.87 14.73
N PHE A 12 -22.75 17.40 14.08
CA PHE A 12 -22.71 16.18 13.28
C PHE A 12 -21.73 16.30 12.10
N ILE A 13 -21.70 17.44 11.42
CA ILE A 13 -20.74 17.70 10.33
C ILE A 13 -19.29 17.70 10.86
N LEU A 14 -19.03 18.36 11.99
CA LEU A 14 -17.69 18.38 12.60
C LEU A 14 -17.24 16.97 13.01
N LEU A 15 -18.15 16.16 13.56
CA LEU A 15 -17.88 14.77 13.89
C LEU A 15 -17.57 13.93 12.65
N LEU A 16 -18.29 14.11 11.54
CA LEU A 16 -18.02 13.40 10.28
C LEU A 16 -16.65 13.74 9.69
N ILE A 17 -16.26 15.02 9.74
CA ILE A 17 -14.94 15.45 9.28
C ILE A 17 -13.85 14.85 10.18
N GLY A 18 -13.99 14.95 11.50
CA GLY A 18 -13.03 14.37 12.45
C GLY A 18 -12.92 12.85 12.33
N PHE A 19 -14.03 12.16 12.09
CA PHE A 19 -14.05 10.71 11.89
C PHE A 19 -13.35 10.29 10.59
N SER A 20 -13.47 11.09 9.54
CA SER A 20 -12.79 10.84 8.26
C SER A 20 -11.26 10.87 8.41
N TYR A 21 -10.72 11.79 9.22
CA TYR A 21 -9.29 11.84 9.54
C TYR A 21 -8.81 10.66 10.40
N LEU A 22 -9.69 10.05 11.20
CA LEU A 22 -9.35 8.84 11.98
C LEU A 22 -9.32 7.57 11.12
N ILE A 23 -10.06 7.53 10.01
CA ILE A 23 -10.14 6.35 9.15
C ILE A 23 -8.99 6.30 8.13
N TYR A 24 -8.42 7.44 7.73
CA TYR A 24 -7.30 7.47 6.78
C TYR A 24 -5.95 7.48 7.52
N PRO A 25 -5.27 6.33 7.68
CA PRO A 25 -3.91 6.32 8.20
C PRO A 25 -3.00 7.05 7.21
N TYR A 26 -2.43 8.16 7.65
CA TYR A 26 -1.35 8.83 6.91
C TYR A 26 -0.16 7.86 6.81
N ILE A 27 0.26 7.55 5.58
CA ILE A 27 1.46 6.77 5.31
C ILE A 27 2.60 7.76 5.09
N GLU A 28 3.62 7.70 5.95
CA GLU A 28 4.83 8.51 5.80
C GLU A 28 5.83 7.79 4.87
N PRO A 29 6.04 8.23 3.62
CA PRO A 29 6.85 7.49 2.63
C PRO A 29 8.33 7.35 3.01
N SER A 30 8.87 8.33 3.74
CA SER A 30 10.27 8.39 4.15
C SER A 30 10.69 7.24 5.08
N LEU A 31 9.73 6.52 5.66
CA LEU A 31 9.97 5.36 6.52
C LEU A 31 10.19 4.04 5.74
N TYR A 32 10.22 4.10 4.41
CA TYR A 32 10.35 2.94 3.53
C TYR A 32 11.56 3.09 2.58
N PRO A 33 12.26 1.98 2.22
CA PRO A 33 11.94 0.60 2.57
C PRO A 33 12.27 0.26 4.03
N ARG A 34 11.56 -0.73 4.60
CA ARG A 34 11.82 -1.22 5.96
C ARG A 34 11.73 -2.75 6.05
N PRO A 35 12.54 -3.41 6.91
CA PRO A 35 12.46 -4.85 7.08
C PRO A 35 11.05 -5.33 7.48
N ALA A 36 10.63 -6.46 6.89
CA ALA A 36 9.34 -7.10 7.15
C ALA A 36 9.48 -8.55 7.67
N GLY A 37 10.71 -9.04 7.85
CA GLY A 37 11.00 -10.38 8.34
C GLY A 37 11.52 -11.28 7.21
N THR A 38 11.14 -12.55 7.26
CA THR A 38 11.57 -13.59 6.31
C THR A 38 10.35 -14.43 5.93
N ASP A 39 10.22 -14.80 4.66
CA ASP A 39 9.17 -15.73 4.25
C ASP A 39 9.50 -17.13 4.78
N PRO A 40 8.66 -17.75 5.62
CA PRO A 40 8.95 -19.06 6.21
C PRO A 40 8.97 -20.21 5.19
N ARG A 41 8.44 -20.02 3.97
CA ARG A 41 8.40 -21.06 2.93
C ARG A 41 9.65 -21.10 2.08
N THR A 42 10.23 -19.93 1.81
CA THR A 42 11.38 -19.78 0.90
C THR A 42 12.66 -19.38 1.62
N GLY A 43 12.56 -18.85 2.84
CA GLY A 43 13.70 -18.31 3.59
C GLY A 43 14.19 -16.96 3.07
N PHE A 44 13.54 -16.38 2.05
CA PHE A 44 13.94 -15.09 1.51
C PHE A 44 13.57 -13.93 2.45
N PRO A 45 14.46 -12.93 2.61
CA PRO A 45 14.16 -11.73 3.38
C PRO A 45 13.01 -10.93 2.72
N LEU A 46 12.16 -10.37 3.56
CA LEU A 46 11.05 -9.52 3.16
C LEU A 46 11.30 -8.08 3.60
N GLU A 47 10.86 -7.15 2.77
CA GLU A 47 10.80 -5.73 3.11
C GLU A 47 9.43 -5.15 2.75
N LYS A 48 9.07 -4.08 3.46
CA LYS A 48 7.95 -3.24 3.06
C LYS A 48 8.51 -2.13 2.19
N ILE A 49 7.91 -1.94 1.03
CA ILE A 49 8.16 -0.80 0.14
C ILE A 49 6.93 0.09 0.11
N TYR A 50 7.15 1.39 0.03
CA TYR A 50 6.08 2.33 -0.28
C TYR A 50 6.04 2.53 -1.80
N PHE A 51 4.85 2.35 -2.37
CA PHE A 51 4.60 2.57 -3.77
C PHE A 51 3.43 3.52 -3.93
N CYS A 52 3.60 4.54 -4.77
CA CYS A 52 2.55 5.48 -5.15
C CYS A 52 2.61 5.72 -6.66
N MET A 53 1.43 5.88 -7.26
CA MET A 53 1.29 6.39 -8.63
C MET A 53 1.10 7.91 -8.59
N ASP A 54 0.98 8.57 -9.75
CA ASP A 54 0.72 9.99 -10.10
C ASP A 54 0.45 11.05 -9.00
N ILE A 55 -0.22 10.71 -7.89
CA ILE A 55 -0.54 11.59 -6.76
C ILE A 55 0.11 11.05 -5.47
N CYS A 56 1.43 11.17 -5.38
CA CYS A 56 2.20 10.89 -4.16
C CYS A 56 2.21 12.11 -3.23
N PRO A 57 2.08 11.96 -1.89
CA PRO A 57 1.96 10.71 -1.14
C PRO A 57 0.51 10.28 -0.84
N ASP A 58 -0.48 11.06 -1.29
CA ASP A 58 -1.88 10.92 -0.89
C ASP A 58 -2.52 9.60 -1.34
N TYR A 59 -2.08 9.06 -2.49
CA TYR A 59 -2.55 7.79 -3.05
C TYR A 59 -1.40 6.79 -3.21
N GLY A 60 -0.82 6.41 -2.07
CA GLY A 60 0.18 5.35 -1.99
C GLY A 60 -0.31 4.14 -1.20
N SER A 61 0.41 3.04 -1.38
CA SER A 61 0.20 1.80 -0.66
C SER A 61 1.54 1.24 -0.20
N VAL A 62 1.51 0.47 0.88
CA VAL A 62 2.68 -0.24 1.39
C VAL A 62 2.55 -1.69 0.99
N LEU A 63 3.53 -2.19 0.24
CA LEU A 63 3.59 -3.56 -0.24
C LEU A 63 4.67 -4.31 0.52
N THR A 64 4.40 -5.56 0.88
CA THR A 64 5.44 -6.48 1.39
C THR A 64 5.99 -7.28 0.20
N VAL A 65 7.28 -7.16 -0.06
CA VAL A 65 7.98 -7.78 -1.20
C VAL A 65 9.22 -8.53 -0.71
N TYR A 66 9.72 -9.44 -1.53
CA TYR A 66 11.04 -10.02 -1.37
C TYR A 66 12.09 -8.94 -1.60
N LYS A 67 13.04 -8.88 -0.67
CA LYS A 67 14.16 -7.95 -0.74
C LYS A 67 15.12 -8.37 -1.85
N ASP A 68 15.69 -7.38 -2.53
CA ASP A 68 16.74 -7.55 -3.54
C ASP A 68 16.28 -8.30 -4.83
N ILE A 69 14.98 -8.39 -5.08
CA ILE A 69 14.41 -8.92 -6.34
C ILE A 69 13.87 -7.76 -7.17
N ASN A 70 14.51 -7.51 -8.32
CA ASN A 70 14.34 -6.28 -9.09
C ASN A 70 13.80 -6.52 -10.50
N THR A 71 13.60 -7.77 -10.91
CA THR A 71 13.09 -8.13 -12.24
C THR A 71 11.91 -9.08 -12.18
N VAL A 72 11.15 -9.13 -13.27
CA VAL A 72 10.05 -10.09 -13.45
C VAL A 72 10.61 -11.51 -13.46
N GLU A 73 11.71 -11.71 -14.16
CA GLU A 73 12.38 -13.00 -14.35
C GLU A 73 12.87 -13.59 -13.02
N GLU A 74 13.55 -12.80 -12.19
CA GLU A 74 13.98 -13.22 -10.84
C GLU A 74 12.78 -13.58 -9.96
N CYS A 75 11.70 -12.81 -10.06
CA CYS A 75 10.50 -13.06 -9.28
C CYS A 75 9.82 -14.38 -9.68
N GLU A 76 9.75 -14.67 -10.98
CA GLU A 76 9.21 -15.92 -11.48
C GLU A 76 10.10 -17.12 -11.13
N GLU A 77 11.42 -16.97 -11.16
CA GLU A 77 12.38 -18.03 -10.83
C GLU A 77 12.21 -18.55 -9.40
N ILE A 78 11.97 -17.64 -8.45
CA ILE A 78 11.73 -18.01 -7.04
C ILE A 78 10.27 -18.41 -6.75
N GLY A 79 9.41 -18.45 -7.78
CA GLY A 79 7.99 -18.77 -7.65
C GLY A 79 7.18 -17.68 -6.93
N GLY A 80 7.65 -16.44 -6.94
CA GLY A 80 6.96 -15.29 -6.36
C GLY A 80 5.83 -14.75 -7.25
N ARG A 81 5.12 -13.74 -6.73
CA ARG A 81 4.06 -13.04 -7.45
C ARG A 81 4.59 -11.72 -7.98
N VAL A 82 4.64 -11.59 -9.29
CA VAL A 82 5.02 -10.34 -9.97
C VAL A 82 3.99 -9.25 -9.65
N ILE A 83 4.46 -8.09 -9.18
CA ILE A 83 3.63 -6.91 -8.93
C ILE A 83 4.03 -5.85 -9.96
N LEU A 84 3.08 -5.45 -10.81
CA LEU A 84 3.27 -4.44 -11.85
C LEU A 84 2.38 -3.22 -11.58
N THR A 85 2.76 -2.07 -12.13
CA THR A 85 1.84 -0.95 -12.23
C THR A 85 0.65 -1.32 -13.12
N GLY A 86 -0.51 -0.69 -12.93
CA GLY A 86 -1.67 -0.92 -13.81
C GLY A 86 -1.52 -0.29 -15.20
N MET A 87 -0.56 0.64 -15.36
CA MET A 87 -0.33 1.40 -16.59
C MET A 87 1.16 1.74 -16.79
N PRO A 88 1.67 1.69 -18.05
CA PRO A 88 1.04 1.10 -19.25
C PRO A 88 0.80 -0.41 -19.06
N ASN A 89 0.19 -1.14 -20.01
CA ASN A 89 -0.05 -2.59 -19.86
C ASN A 89 0.93 -3.40 -20.74
N PRO A 90 1.75 -4.32 -20.19
CA PRO A 90 1.98 -4.54 -18.76
C PRO A 90 2.74 -3.35 -18.14
N GLY A 91 2.52 -3.13 -16.84
CA GLY A 91 3.10 -1.99 -16.13
C GLY A 91 4.57 -2.15 -15.81
N LEU A 92 5.12 -1.11 -15.18
CA LEU A 92 6.46 -1.15 -14.61
C LEU A 92 6.49 -2.15 -13.46
N PHE A 93 7.59 -2.87 -13.33
CA PHE A 93 7.81 -3.76 -12.19
C PHE A 93 7.93 -2.95 -10.90
N ILE A 94 7.08 -3.29 -9.91
CA ILE A 94 7.08 -2.65 -8.59
C ILE A 94 7.83 -3.52 -7.58
N GLY A 95 7.70 -4.85 -7.68
CA GLY A 95 8.36 -5.78 -6.78
C GLY A 95 7.81 -7.21 -6.86
N CYS A 96 8.40 -8.09 -6.07
CA CYS A 96 8.02 -9.50 -6.02
C CYS A 96 7.33 -9.86 -4.70
N GLY A 97 6.06 -10.23 -4.75
CA GLY A 97 5.26 -10.59 -3.57
C GLY A 97 5.32 -12.07 -3.21
N THR A 98 4.90 -12.38 -1.98
CA THR A 98 4.90 -13.74 -1.41
C THR A 98 3.72 -14.63 -1.88
N GLY A 99 3.11 -14.35 -3.02
CA GLY A 99 2.02 -15.16 -3.60
C GLY A 99 2.53 -16.18 -4.61
N VAL A 100 1.89 -17.34 -4.72
CA VAL A 100 2.03 -18.19 -5.91
C VAL A 100 1.17 -17.58 -7.01
N ASN A 101 1.73 -17.30 -8.19
CA ASN A 101 0.92 -16.95 -9.36
C ASN A 101 -0.06 -18.09 -9.65
N THR A 102 -1.31 -17.96 -9.23
CA THR A 102 -2.40 -18.79 -9.75
C THR A 102 -2.63 -18.35 -11.18
N LYS A 103 -1.98 -19.05 -12.12
CA LYS A 103 -2.32 -19.00 -13.55
C LYS A 103 -3.78 -19.38 -13.77
#